data_AF-A0A522ISN4-F1
#
_entry.id   AF-A0A522ISN4-F1
#
_cell.length_a   1.000
_cell.length_b   1.000
_cell.length_c   1.000
_cell.angle_alpha   90.00
_cell.angle_beta   90.00
_cell.angle_gamma   90.00
#
_symmetry.space_group_name_H-M   'P 1'
#
loop_
_entity.id
_entity.type
_entity.pdbx_description
1 polymer ?
#
loop_
_entity_poly.entity_id
_entity_poly.type
_entity_poly.pdbx_seq_one_letter_code
_entity_poly.pdbx_strand_id
1 'polypeptide(L)'
;MSATELEHAALSDNEHFEILGINGESYFVRQKRLGAVVKLRGTPNRFMLAQVAPLTWWDRHFPKRPGWRDELAAAKSFVIHASAAKGRYDEAEIARRRMAAEKRAAQPAPVLTKNGLPAAIVVGETATHFRVKCPHCGDVHVHGARLGPRVPHCAMTYPGIGNYEIVRGDPVRSKMLEAA
;
A
#
# COMPACT_ATOMS: atom_id res chain seq x y z
N MET A 1 -14.42 -19.95 -3.17
CA MET A 1 -15.26 -18.78 -2.90
C MET A 1 -16.70 -19.19 -3.10
N SER A 2 -17.56 -18.95 -2.11
CA SER A 2 -18.99 -19.26 -2.19
C SER A 2 -19.73 -18.24 -3.07
N ALA A 3 -20.90 -18.59 -3.59
CA ALA A 3 -21.74 -17.67 -4.38
C ALA A 3 -22.05 -16.36 -3.61
N THR A 4 -22.25 -16.45 -2.29
CA THR A 4 -22.50 -15.30 -1.41
C THR A 4 -21.29 -14.38 -1.26
N GLU A 5 -20.06 -14.91 -1.30
CA GLU A 5 -18.84 -14.08 -1.27
C GLU A 5 -18.65 -13.29 -2.56
N LEU A 6 -19.02 -13.86 -3.71
CA LEU A 6 -18.96 -13.19 -5.01
C LEU A 6 -20.03 -12.09 -5.13
N GLU A 7 -21.24 -12.35 -4.65
CA GLU A 7 -22.32 -11.35 -4.59
C GLU A 7 -21.97 -10.19 -3.64
N HIS A 8 -21.40 -10.49 -2.46
CA HIS A 8 -20.95 -9.45 -1.54
C HIS A 8 -19.77 -8.63 -2.09
N ALA A 9 -18.86 -9.26 -2.83
CA ALA A 9 -17.78 -8.53 -3.50
C ALA A 9 -18.32 -7.55 -4.54
N ALA A 10 -19.31 -7.96 -5.34
CA ALA A 10 -19.97 -7.10 -6.34
C ALA A 10 -20.72 -5.92 -5.70
N LEU A 11 -21.28 -6.09 -4.50
CA LEU A 11 -21.95 -5.01 -3.78
C LEU A 11 -21.00 -4.08 -3.02
N SER A 12 -19.76 -4.52 -2.75
CA SER A 12 -18.76 -3.76 -1.98
C SER A 12 -18.18 -2.57 -2.73
N ASP A 13 -18.40 -2.49 -4.05
CA ASP A 13 -18.04 -1.38 -4.91
C ASP A 13 -19.18 -1.10 -5.90
N ASN A 14 -19.94 -0.02 -5.67
CA ASN A 14 -21.18 0.30 -6.39
C ASN A 14 -21.27 1.81 -6.68
N GLU A 15 -22.41 2.29 -7.16
CA GLU A 15 -22.58 3.72 -7.52
C GLU A 15 -22.51 4.68 -6.32
N HIS A 16 -22.82 4.23 -5.11
CA HIS A 16 -22.84 5.06 -3.90
C HIS A 16 -21.52 5.03 -3.15
N PHE A 17 -20.89 3.85 -3.05
CA PHE A 17 -19.70 3.68 -2.24
C PHE A 17 -18.77 2.55 -2.69
N GLU A 18 -17.57 2.56 -2.12
CA GLU A 18 -16.57 1.49 -2.21
C GLU A 18 -16.05 1.18 -0.79
N ILE A 19 -16.10 -0.08 -0.37
CA ILE A 19 -15.50 -0.54 0.87
C ILE A 19 -13.99 -0.59 0.72
N LEU A 20 -13.28 0.13 1.59
CA LEU A 20 -11.82 0.24 1.53
C LEU A 20 -11.10 -0.72 2.49
N GLY A 21 -11.76 -1.09 3.59
CA GLY A 21 -11.23 -2.07 4.55
C GLY A 21 -11.53 -1.72 6.00
N ILE A 22 -10.70 -2.24 6.89
CA ILE A 22 -10.82 -2.13 8.35
C ILE A 22 -9.50 -1.66 9.00
N ASN A 23 -9.57 -0.91 10.08
CA ASN A 23 -8.43 -0.65 10.96
C ASN A 23 -8.88 -0.59 12.41
N GLY A 24 -8.48 -1.57 13.21
CA GLY A 24 -9.04 -1.79 14.55
C GLY A 24 -10.56 -1.94 14.47
N GLU A 25 -11.28 -1.16 15.26
CA GLU A 25 -12.75 -1.16 15.29
C GLU A 25 -13.39 -0.19 14.28
N SER A 26 -12.63 0.28 13.29
CA SER A 26 -13.11 1.26 12.31
C SER A 26 -13.20 0.65 10.91
N TYR A 27 -14.35 0.83 10.26
CA TYR A 27 -14.60 0.45 8.88
C TYR A 27 -14.48 1.68 7.98
N PHE A 28 -13.75 1.55 6.88
CA PHE A 28 -13.48 2.66 5.97
C PHE A 28 -14.20 2.44 4.65
N VAL A 29 -14.94 3.46 4.23
CA VAL A 29 -15.77 3.43 3.05
C VAL A 29 -15.59 4.72 2.27
N ARG A 30 -15.28 4.64 0.97
CA ARG A 30 -15.27 5.81 0.09
C ARG A 30 -16.69 6.06 -0.39
N GLN A 31 -17.27 7.19 0.00
CA GLN A 31 -18.55 7.65 -0.51
C GLN A 31 -18.30 8.35 -1.85
N LYS A 32 -18.80 7.77 -2.95
CA LYS A 32 -18.46 8.21 -4.31
C LYS A 32 -19.06 9.55 -4.68
N ARG A 33 -20.25 9.87 -4.16
CA ARG A 33 -20.91 11.16 -4.43
C ARG A 33 -20.06 12.36 -4.02
N LEU A 34 -19.40 12.30 -2.86
CA LEU A 34 -18.55 13.39 -2.36
C LEU A 34 -17.05 13.12 -2.54
N GLY A 35 -16.67 11.93 -3.02
CA GLY A 35 -15.27 11.49 -3.06
C GLY A 35 -14.61 11.36 -1.68
N ALA A 36 -15.39 11.38 -0.60
CA ALA A 36 -14.90 11.41 0.77
C ALA A 36 -14.73 10.00 1.34
N VAL A 37 -13.73 9.82 2.21
CA VAL A 37 -13.58 8.60 3.01
C VAL A 37 -14.34 8.77 4.32
N VAL A 38 -15.34 7.92 4.54
CA VAL A 38 -16.14 7.86 5.75
C VAL A 38 -15.57 6.78 6.66
N LYS A 39 -15.33 7.15 7.92
CA LYS A 39 -14.86 6.24 8.99
C LYS A 39 -16.03 5.87 9.90
N LEU A 40 -16.45 4.62 9.86
CA LEU A 40 -17.50 4.08 10.72
C LEU A 40 -16.84 3.40 11.92
N ARG A 41 -16.93 4.00 13.11
CA ARG A 41 -16.31 3.46 14.33
C ARG A 41 -17.31 2.61 15.12
N GLY A 42 -16.90 1.41 15.53
CA GLY A 42 -17.75 0.45 16.22
C GLY A 42 -18.81 -0.15 15.29
N THR A 43 -19.81 -0.82 15.85
CA THR A 43 -20.87 -1.46 15.05
C THR A 43 -21.66 -0.41 14.25
N PRO A 44 -21.73 -0.53 12.91
CA PRO A 44 -22.48 0.42 12.09
C PRO A 44 -23.93 0.53 12.56
N ASN A 45 -24.42 1.76 12.70
CA ASN A 45 -25.81 2.04 13.02
C ASN A 45 -26.55 2.64 11.82
N ARG A 46 -27.86 2.87 11.95
CA ARG A 46 -28.69 3.40 10.86
C ARG A 46 -28.18 4.74 10.32
N PHE A 47 -27.75 5.64 11.20
CA PHE A 47 -27.22 6.95 10.82
C PHE A 47 -25.92 6.82 10.01
N MET A 48 -25.01 5.96 10.46
CA MET A 48 -23.77 5.64 9.76
C MET A 48 -24.04 5.07 8.36
N LEU A 49 -24.99 4.14 8.23
CA LEU A 49 -25.36 3.57 6.93
C LEU A 49 -25.96 4.61 5.98
N ALA A 50 -26.77 5.54 6.49
CA ALA A 50 -27.35 6.63 5.71
C ALA A 50 -26.30 7.62 5.17
N GLN A 51 -25.14 7.74 5.83
CA GLN A 51 -24.01 8.51 5.31
C GLN A 51 -23.31 7.80 4.13
N VAL A 52 -23.39 6.49 4.06
CA VAL A 52 -22.70 5.70 3.03
C VAL A 52 -23.55 5.58 1.76
N ALA A 53 -24.84 5.25 1.92
CA ALA A 53 -25.80 5.14 0.83
C ALA A 53 -27.23 5.44 1.32
N PRO A 54 -28.17 5.79 0.43
CA PRO A 54 -29.58 5.93 0.80
C PRO A 54 -30.10 4.68 1.51
N LEU A 55 -30.93 4.85 2.55
CA LEU A 55 -31.52 3.71 3.27
C LEU A 55 -32.33 2.78 2.36
N THR A 56 -32.99 3.34 1.35
CA THR A 56 -33.72 2.56 0.33
C THR A 56 -32.82 1.61 -0.46
N TRP A 57 -31.54 1.95 -0.64
CA TRP A 57 -30.57 1.06 -1.26
C TRP A 57 -30.23 -0.11 -0.33
N TRP A 58 -29.99 0.17 0.96
CA TRP A 58 -29.75 -0.87 1.96
C TRP A 58 -30.93 -1.82 2.08
N ASP A 59 -32.15 -1.31 2.14
CA ASP A 59 -33.37 -2.12 2.25
C ASP A 59 -33.58 -3.01 1.01
N ARG A 60 -33.22 -2.52 -0.17
CA ARG A 60 -33.32 -3.27 -1.44
C ARG A 60 -32.33 -4.44 -1.49
N HIS A 61 -31.08 -4.21 -1.10
CA HIS A 61 -30.01 -5.20 -1.25
C HIS A 61 -29.84 -6.10 -0.02
N PHE A 62 -30.31 -5.65 1.15
CA PHE A 62 -30.22 -6.36 2.42
C PHE A 62 -31.59 -6.35 3.13
N PRO A 63 -32.62 -6.97 2.52
CA PRO A 63 -33.96 -6.96 3.07
C PRO A 63 -34.00 -7.62 4.45
N LYS A 64 -34.90 -7.12 5.31
CA LYS A 64 -35.14 -7.67 6.65
C LYS A 64 -35.48 -9.15 6.56
N ARG A 65 -34.72 -9.97 7.29
CA ARG A 65 -35.00 -11.40 7.40
C ARG A 65 -36.11 -11.65 8.43
N PRO A 66 -37.05 -12.60 8.17
CA PRO A 66 -38.03 -12.99 9.17
C PRO A 66 -37.38 -13.36 10.50
N GLY A 67 -37.92 -12.86 11.61
CA GLY A 67 -37.38 -13.10 12.97
C GLY A 67 -36.25 -12.16 13.42
N TRP A 68 -35.73 -11.29 12.55
CA TRP A 68 -34.72 -10.31 12.94
C TRP A 68 -35.39 -9.06 13.54
N ARG A 69 -34.97 -8.67 14.75
CA ARG A 69 -35.47 -7.44 15.42
C ARG A 69 -35.02 -6.15 14.73
N ASP A 70 -33.80 -6.16 14.18
CA ASP A 70 -33.19 -5.00 13.53
C ASP A 70 -33.24 -5.16 12.01
N GLU A 71 -33.90 -4.21 11.35
CA GLU A 71 -34.18 -4.23 9.92
C GLU A 71 -32.91 -4.07 9.09
N LEU A 72 -31.88 -3.41 9.65
CA LEU A 72 -30.61 -3.16 8.97
C LEU A 72 -29.50 -4.11 9.41
N ALA A 73 -29.80 -5.13 10.23
CA ALA A 73 -28.75 -6.02 10.71
C ALA A 73 -28.01 -6.73 9.57
N ALA A 74 -28.69 -7.06 8.46
CA ALA A 74 -28.04 -7.68 7.30
C ALA A 74 -27.07 -6.71 6.61
N ALA A 75 -27.46 -5.44 6.44
CA ALA A 75 -26.60 -4.38 5.91
C ALA A 75 -25.38 -4.11 6.81
N LYS A 76 -25.58 -4.09 8.14
CA LYS A 76 -24.50 -3.93 9.12
C LYS A 76 -23.48 -5.06 9.02
N SER A 77 -23.96 -6.31 9.02
CA SER A 77 -23.11 -7.49 8.85
C SER A 77 -22.35 -7.44 7.53
N PHE A 78 -23.01 -7.03 6.44
CA PHE A 78 -22.35 -6.87 5.15
C PHE A 78 -21.15 -5.90 5.22
N VAL A 79 -21.32 -4.70 5.77
CA VAL A 79 -20.22 -3.72 5.87
C VAL A 79 -19.05 -4.29 6.67
N ILE A 80 -19.33 -4.96 7.78
CA ILE A 80 -18.31 -5.57 8.64
C ILE A 80 -17.54 -6.65 7.86
N HIS A 81 -18.25 -7.58 7.22
CA HIS A 81 -17.64 -8.69 6.51
C HIS A 81 -16.91 -8.23 5.24
N ALA A 82 -17.49 -7.31 4.47
CA ALA A 82 -16.85 -6.76 3.27
C ALA A 82 -15.57 -5.99 3.64
N SER A 83 -15.57 -5.21 4.71
CA SER A 83 -14.38 -4.52 5.20
C SER A 83 -13.31 -5.50 5.68
N ALA A 84 -13.69 -6.56 6.39
CA ALA A 84 -12.76 -7.60 6.82
C ALA A 84 -12.14 -8.34 5.62
N ALA A 85 -12.94 -8.64 4.60
CA ALA A 85 -12.48 -9.31 3.37
C ALA A 85 -11.51 -8.44 2.55
N LYS A 86 -11.70 -7.11 2.52
CA LYS A 86 -10.75 -6.17 1.90
C LYS A 86 -9.43 -6.05 2.68
N GLY A 87 -9.46 -6.31 3.98
CA GLY A 87 -8.28 -6.29 4.85
C GLY A 87 -7.98 -4.91 5.43
N ARG A 88 -6.73 -4.74 5.88
CA ARG A 88 -6.31 -3.55 6.62
C ARG A 88 -6.32 -2.30 5.73
N TYR A 89 -7.04 -1.26 6.16
CA TYR A 89 -7.01 0.07 5.55
C TYR A 89 -6.21 1.05 6.42
N ASP A 90 -5.08 1.53 5.91
CA ASP A 90 -4.21 2.48 6.62
C ASP A 90 -3.84 3.61 5.66
N GLU A 91 -4.57 4.72 5.75
CA GLU A 91 -4.42 5.84 4.82
C GLU A 91 -3.03 6.46 4.87
N ALA A 92 -2.43 6.55 6.06
CA ALA A 92 -1.07 7.04 6.23
C ALA A 92 -0.06 6.10 5.57
N GLU A 93 -0.24 4.78 5.71
CA GLU A 93 0.60 3.80 5.04
C GLU A 93 0.42 3.84 3.51
N ILE A 94 -0.82 3.95 3.01
CA ILE A 94 -1.12 4.07 1.57
C ILE A 94 -0.46 5.32 0.99
N ALA A 95 -0.61 6.47 1.64
CA ALA A 95 0.02 7.72 1.23
C ALA A 95 1.55 7.59 1.24
N ARG A 96 2.14 6.98 2.29
CA ARG A 96 3.57 6.70 2.36
C ARG A 96 4.05 5.83 1.20
N ARG A 97 3.32 4.76 0.87
CA ARG A 97 3.65 3.86 -0.25
C ARG A 97 3.54 4.59 -1.60
N ARG A 98 2.54 5.46 -1.77
CA ARG A 98 2.38 6.28 -2.99
C ARG A 98 3.54 7.25 -3.16
N MET A 99 3.89 8.02 -2.12
CA MET A 99 5.05 8.92 -2.16
C MET A 99 6.35 8.18 -2.47
N ALA A 100 6.53 6.98 -1.89
CA ALA A 100 7.67 6.13 -2.19
C ALA A 100 7.68 5.70 -3.68
N ALA A 101 6.54 5.27 -4.23
CA ALA A 101 6.42 4.88 -5.64
C ALA A 101 6.69 6.06 -6.60
N GLU A 102 6.14 7.24 -6.32
CA GLU A 102 6.38 8.47 -7.09
C GLU A 102 7.86 8.86 -7.04
N LYS A 103 8.48 8.84 -5.85
CA LYS A 103 9.92 9.09 -5.69
C LYS A 103 10.77 8.15 -6.51
N ARG A 104 10.42 6.86 -6.52
CA ARG A 104 11.10 5.84 -7.33
C ARG A 104 10.92 6.08 -8.83
N ALA A 105 9.71 6.40 -9.29
CA ALA A 105 9.43 6.68 -10.69
C ALA A 105 10.18 7.92 -11.20
N ALA A 106 10.43 8.90 -10.32
CA ALA A 106 11.23 10.08 -10.63
C ALA A 106 12.75 9.82 -10.62
N GLN A 107 13.23 8.67 -10.13
CA GLN A 107 14.65 8.34 -10.19
C GLN A 107 15.05 8.00 -11.64
N PRO A 108 16.26 8.41 -12.08
CA PRO A 108 16.80 7.94 -13.34
C PRO A 108 16.96 6.42 -13.33
N ALA A 109 16.97 5.81 -14.51
CA ALA A 109 17.26 4.39 -14.64
C ALA A 109 18.58 4.05 -13.93
N PRO A 110 18.62 2.99 -13.12
CA PRO A 110 19.82 2.65 -12.37
C PRO A 110 20.96 2.29 -13.32
N VAL A 111 22.16 2.80 -13.03
CA VAL A 111 23.37 2.36 -13.73
C VAL A 111 23.62 0.91 -13.34
N LEU A 112 23.74 0.03 -14.34
CA LEU A 112 24.03 -1.38 -14.11
C LEU A 112 25.54 -1.63 -14.05
N THR A 113 25.96 -2.47 -13.11
CA THR A 113 27.31 -3.03 -13.02
C THR A 113 27.54 -4.11 -14.08
N LYS A 114 28.77 -4.61 -14.20
CA LYS A 114 29.12 -5.73 -15.09
C LYS A 114 28.30 -6.99 -14.82
N ASN A 115 27.83 -7.16 -13.57
CA ASN A 115 27.00 -8.28 -13.15
C ASN A 115 25.50 -8.07 -13.45
N GLY A 116 25.13 -6.98 -14.13
CA GLY A 116 23.74 -6.62 -14.43
C GLY A 116 22.94 -6.12 -13.23
N LEU A 117 23.60 -5.85 -12.10
CA LEU A 117 22.95 -5.35 -10.89
C LEU A 117 22.97 -3.82 -10.84
N PRO A 118 21.95 -3.19 -10.23
CA PRO A 118 21.98 -1.75 -9.95
C PRO A 118 23.22 -1.37 -9.13
N ALA A 119 23.90 -0.29 -9.52
CA ALA A 119 25.06 0.24 -8.82
C ALA A 119 24.62 1.19 -7.69
N ALA A 120 25.00 0.90 -6.45
CA ALA A 120 24.87 1.80 -5.31
C ALA A 120 26.21 2.47 -5.01
N ILE A 121 26.24 3.80 -5.09
CA ILE A 121 27.49 4.57 -5.03
C ILE A 121 27.80 4.91 -3.58
N VAL A 122 29.00 4.58 -3.11
CA VAL A 122 29.49 5.03 -1.79
C VAL A 122 29.71 6.54 -1.81
N VAL A 123 29.04 7.27 -0.91
CA VAL A 123 29.14 8.72 -0.76
C VAL A 123 29.82 9.14 0.54
N GLY A 124 30.14 8.19 1.43
CA GLY A 124 30.93 8.43 2.62
C GLY A 124 31.27 7.12 3.34
N GLU A 125 32.41 7.06 4.00
CA GLU A 125 32.91 5.85 4.66
C GLU A 125 33.60 6.22 5.96
N THR A 126 33.37 5.42 7.01
CA THR A 126 34.06 5.46 8.30
C THR A 126 34.57 4.06 8.63
N ALA A 127 35.36 3.94 9.71
CA ALA A 127 35.87 2.64 10.16
C ALA A 127 34.77 1.61 10.48
N THR A 128 33.56 2.05 10.78
CA THR A 128 32.46 1.17 11.23
C THR A 128 31.29 1.11 10.27
N HIS A 129 31.12 2.10 9.40
CA HIS A 129 29.96 2.20 8.53
C HIS A 129 30.30 2.88 7.20
N PHE A 130 29.50 2.59 6.17
CA PHE A 130 29.53 3.31 4.92
C PHE A 130 28.13 3.83 4.56
N ARG A 131 28.11 4.95 3.84
CA ARG A 131 26.94 5.66 3.35
C ARG A 131 26.84 5.43 1.85
N VAL A 132 25.73 4.87 1.37
CA VAL A 132 25.50 4.64 -0.07
C VAL A 132 24.30 5.41 -0.58
N LYS A 133 24.42 6.01 -1.75
CA LYS A 133 23.28 6.48 -2.52
C LYS A 133 22.58 5.27 -3.14
N CYS A 134 21.37 4.99 -2.69
CA CYS A 134 20.60 3.84 -3.16
C CYS A 134 20.01 4.11 -4.55
N PRO A 135 20.19 3.18 -5.52
CA PRO A 135 19.72 3.34 -6.89
C PRO A 135 18.19 3.16 -7.04
N HIS A 136 17.50 2.69 -6.00
CA HIS A 136 16.07 2.40 -6.05
C HIS A 136 15.19 3.50 -5.45
N CYS A 137 15.60 4.06 -4.32
CA CYS A 137 14.85 5.13 -3.65
C CYS A 137 15.51 6.50 -3.81
N GLY A 138 16.77 6.57 -4.25
CA GLY A 138 17.53 7.80 -4.34
C GLY A 138 17.96 8.39 -2.99
N ASP A 139 17.75 7.71 -1.86
CA ASP A 139 18.23 8.19 -0.55
C ASP A 139 19.64 7.68 -0.22
N VAL A 140 20.27 8.32 0.77
CA VAL A 140 21.53 7.85 1.34
C VAL A 140 21.24 6.93 2.53
N HIS A 141 21.72 5.69 2.46
CA HIS A 141 21.57 4.69 3.51
C HIS A 141 22.88 4.40 4.22
N VAL A 142 22.82 4.10 5.51
CA VAL A 142 23.96 3.71 6.33
C VAL A 142 24.00 2.19 6.45
N HIS A 143 25.17 1.63 6.25
CA HIS A 143 25.44 0.20 6.27
C HIS A 143 26.64 -0.09 7.17
N GLY A 144 26.62 -1.21 7.89
CA GLY A 144 27.77 -1.65 8.69
C GLY A 144 28.94 -2.10 7.81
N ALA A 145 30.17 -1.98 8.31
CA ALA A 145 31.41 -2.21 7.56
C ALA A 145 31.61 -3.63 6.96
N ARG A 146 30.79 -4.61 7.32
CA ARG A 146 30.93 -6.03 6.91
C ARG A 146 29.86 -6.52 5.94
N LEU A 147 29.38 -5.65 5.07
CA LEU A 147 28.49 -6.09 3.99
C LEU A 147 29.32 -6.45 2.77
N GLY A 148 29.04 -7.63 2.20
CA GLY A 148 29.62 -8.07 0.93
C GLY A 148 29.21 -7.14 -0.24
N PRO A 149 29.64 -7.44 -1.48
CA PRO A 149 29.36 -6.58 -2.62
C PRO A 149 27.86 -6.39 -2.89
N ARG A 150 27.03 -7.34 -2.45
CA ARG A 150 25.57 -7.32 -2.62
C ARG A 150 24.89 -6.99 -1.31
N VAL A 151 23.99 -6.02 -1.32
CA VAL A 151 23.27 -5.59 -0.12
C VAL A 151 21.76 -5.74 -0.30
N PRO A 152 21.06 -6.41 0.64
CA PRO A 152 19.61 -6.43 0.66
C PRO A 152 19.10 -5.02 0.98
N HIS A 153 18.28 -4.49 0.10
CA HIS A 153 17.80 -3.11 0.17
C HIS A 153 16.37 -3.01 0.71
N CYS A 154 15.96 -1.81 1.14
CA CYS A 154 14.62 -1.26 1.51
C CYS A 154 13.37 -2.16 1.37
N ALA A 155 13.41 -3.41 1.80
CA ALA A 155 12.32 -4.37 1.67
C ALA A 155 11.08 -3.90 2.43
N MET A 156 11.29 -3.09 3.50
CA MET A 156 10.20 -2.48 4.26
C MET A 156 9.41 -1.42 3.47
N THR A 157 10.04 -0.76 2.50
CA THR A 157 9.41 0.31 1.69
C THR A 157 8.99 -0.19 0.32
N TYR A 158 9.76 -1.11 -0.26
CA TYR A 158 9.51 -1.66 -1.59
C TYR A 158 9.68 -3.18 -1.57
N PRO A 159 8.59 -3.94 -1.40
CA PRO A 159 8.64 -5.39 -1.50
C PRO A 159 9.07 -5.81 -2.92
N GLY A 160 9.92 -6.84 -3.00
CA GLY A 160 10.35 -7.42 -4.29
C GLY A 160 11.46 -6.68 -5.04
N ILE A 161 12.09 -5.66 -4.45
CA ILE A 161 13.30 -5.06 -5.04
C ILE A 161 14.50 -5.99 -4.85
N GLY A 162 15.22 -6.26 -5.96
CA GLY A 162 16.44 -7.06 -5.96
C GLY A 162 17.62 -6.39 -5.26
N ASN A 163 18.68 -7.16 -5.02
CA ASN A 163 19.91 -6.64 -4.44
C ASN A 163 20.60 -5.64 -5.40
N TYR A 164 21.33 -4.68 -4.84
CA TYR A 164 22.26 -3.84 -5.59
C TYR A 164 23.71 -4.19 -5.26
N GLU A 165 24.62 -3.74 -6.12
CA GLU A 165 26.06 -3.89 -5.95
C GLU A 165 26.69 -2.57 -5.48
N ILE A 166 27.52 -2.62 -4.43
CA ILE A 166 28.23 -1.44 -3.93
C ILE A 166 29.39 -1.10 -4.87
N VAL A 167 29.42 0.14 -5.35
CA VAL A 167 30.49 0.67 -6.19
C VAL A 167 31.20 1.81 -5.45
N ARG A 168 32.53 1.71 -5.36
CA ARG A 168 33.40 2.76 -4.83
C ARG A 168 33.87 3.63 -5.99
N GLY A 169 33.52 4.92 -5.97
CA GLY A 169 33.79 5.85 -7.08
C GLY A 169 32.60 6.02 -8.03
N ASP A 170 32.68 7.03 -8.91
CA ASP A 170 31.62 7.33 -9.87
C ASP A 170 31.57 6.26 -10.99
N PRO A 171 30.46 5.51 -11.13
CA PRO A 171 30.35 4.44 -12.11
C PRO A 171 30.39 4.95 -13.56
N VAL A 172 30.02 6.21 -13.81
CA VAL A 172 30.14 6.84 -15.14
C VAL A 172 31.61 6.99 -15.52
N ARG A 173 32.45 7.40 -14.57
CA ARG A 173 33.89 7.56 -14.76
C ARG A 173 34.60 6.23 -14.99
N SER A 174 34.13 5.15 -14.34
CA SER A 174 34.68 3.80 -14.52
C SER A 174 34.36 3.20 -15.90
N LYS A 175 33.17 3.48 -16.47
CA LYS A 175 32.84 3.04 -17.84
C LYS A 175 33.68 3.75 -18.91
N MET A 176 34.10 5.01 -18.68
CA MET A 176 34.96 5.74 -19.61
C MET A 176 36.43 5.27 -19.57
N LEU A 177 36.90 4.74 -18.45
CA LEU A 177 38.29 4.25 -18.29
C LEU A 177 38.51 2.83 -18.83
N GLU A 178 37.45 2.04 -19.02
CA GLU A 178 37.55 0.67 -19.57
C GLU A 178 37.30 0.59 -21.09
N ALA A 179 36.97 1.72 -21.72
CA ALA A 179 36.76 1.85 -23.17
C ALA A 179 37.91 2.58 -23.89
N ALA A 180 39.01 2.86 -23.17
CA ALA A 180 40.25 3.47 -23.66
C ALA A 180 41.41 2.47 -23.49
#